data_AF-A0A420NPZ0-F1
#
_entry.id   AF-A0A420NPZ0-F1
#
_cell.length_a   1.000
_cell.length_b   1.000
_cell.length_c   1.000
_cell.angle_alpha   90.00
_cell.angle_beta   90.00
_cell.angle_gamma   90.00
#
_symmetry.space_group_name_H-M   'P 1'
#
loop_
_entity.id
_entity.type
_entity.pdbx_description
1 polymer ?
#
loop_
_entity_poly.entity_id
_entity_poly.type
_entity_poly.pdbx_seq_one_letter_code
_entity_poly.pdbx_strand_id
1 'polypeptide(L)'
;MRYALTASLIAFISAGAFYYSSLQPKALELVQIPHTWIENVAIRSNGDLLMTTIGEGKVYSFSPNSAPAETRAIFKVEGVNALSGIVEVGQDVFAVTGGIFEGMYQNDTMNLSLLKFDGDKVSVSTVFQKSKYGPVNGILALPRHRHIILAADAERGEILRIDTTTGHVEVAIKDKALAPVSGGPFPVGVNGIKIFNDYLYFTNTAHQSFNRVKIDDMGNKLGDFEVLAKLEKGSSYVPDDFAMDLNGSAYVVYWQDRVVKITRGGKQTVLVEGLLAGPSSATFSKDGKILYVVTSGQNNDAVSGGQVVEVKL
;
A
#
# COMPACT_ATOMS: atom_id res chain seq x y z
N MET A 1 -81.00 -16.67 -35.95
CA MET A 1 -80.20 -16.31 -34.76
C MET A 1 -79.04 -17.29 -34.65
N ARG A 2 -77.83 -16.85 -34.97
CA ARG A 2 -76.60 -17.65 -34.82
C ARG A 2 -75.64 -16.79 -34.00
N TYR A 3 -75.24 -17.32 -32.84
CA TYR A 3 -74.34 -16.67 -31.89
C TYR A 3 -72.90 -16.69 -32.42
N ALA A 4 -72.22 -15.54 -32.38
CA ALA A 4 -70.79 -15.42 -32.60
C ALA A 4 -70.06 -15.54 -31.26
N LEU A 5 -69.13 -16.49 -31.15
CA LEU A 5 -68.18 -16.62 -30.05
C LEU A 5 -66.91 -15.88 -30.42
N THR A 6 -66.61 -14.79 -29.70
CA THR A 6 -65.33 -14.08 -29.75
C THR A 6 -64.31 -14.79 -28.86
N ALA A 7 -63.26 -15.34 -29.46
CA ALA A 7 -62.11 -15.87 -28.73
C ALA A 7 -61.20 -14.70 -28.30
N SER A 8 -61.02 -14.51 -26.99
CA SER A 8 -60.04 -13.58 -26.43
C SER A 8 -58.70 -14.29 -26.28
N LEU A 9 -57.67 -13.75 -26.91
CA LEU A 9 -56.28 -14.22 -26.82
C LEU A 9 -55.69 -13.70 -25.49
N ILE A 10 -55.48 -14.58 -24.52
CA ILE A 10 -54.76 -14.26 -23.28
C ILE A 10 -53.26 -14.37 -23.58
N ALA A 11 -52.56 -13.24 -23.59
CA ALA A 11 -51.10 -13.21 -23.64
C ALA A 11 -50.53 -13.57 -22.26
N PHE A 12 -49.84 -14.71 -22.17
CA PHE A 12 -49.02 -15.04 -21.01
C PHE A 12 -47.75 -14.18 -21.05
N ILE A 13 -47.68 -13.18 -20.17
CA ILE A 13 -46.42 -12.52 -19.84
C ILE A 13 -45.67 -13.48 -18.91
N SER A 14 -44.64 -14.14 -19.42
CA SER A 14 -43.69 -14.86 -18.58
C SER A 14 -42.90 -13.83 -17.78
N ALA A 15 -43.12 -13.81 -16.46
CA ALA A 15 -42.25 -13.13 -15.54
C ALA A 15 -40.90 -13.85 -15.57
N GLY A 16 -39.95 -13.29 -16.32
CA GLY A 16 -38.55 -13.70 -16.25
C GLY A 16 -38.06 -13.42 -14.83
N ALA A 17 -37.80 -14.50 -14.08
CA ALA A 17 -37.06 -14.40 -12.84
C ALA A 17 -35.70 -13.78 -13.14
N PHE A 18 -35.50 -12.54 -12.73
CA PHE A 18 -34.17 -11.95 -12.66
C PHE A 18 -33.38 -12.78 -11.65
N TYR A 19 -32.49 -13.64 -12.16
CA TYR A 19 -31.42 -14.19 -11.35
C TYR A 19 -30.60 -13.01 -10.83
N TYR A 20 -30.79 -12.67 -9.55
CA TYR A 20 -29.77 -11.95 -8.81
C TYR A 20 -28.51 -12.82 -8.91
N SER A 21 -27.53 -12.41 -9.72
CA SER A 21 -26.19 -12.96 -9.56
C SER A 21 -25.78 -12.59 -8.14
N SER A 22 -25.57 -13.57 -7.28
CA SER A 22 -24.88 -13.33 -6.03
C SER A 22 -23.54 -12.69 -6.39
N LEU A 23 -23.37 -11.42 -6.04
CA LEU A 23 -22.09 -10.75 -6.11
C LEU A 23 -21.14 -11.61 -5.27
N GLN A 24 -20.22 -12.31 -5.92
CA GLN A 24 -19.05 -12.87 -5.26
C GLN A 24 -18.47 -11.79 -4.35
N PRO A 25 -18.03 -12.11 -3.12
CA PRO A 25 -17.33 -11.14 -2.28
C PRO A 25 -16.20 -10.54 -3.13
N LYS A 26 -16.24 -9.22 -3.34
CA LYS A 26 -15.16 -8.52 -4.04
C LYS A 26 -13.86 -8.62 -3.25
N ALA A 27 -13.92 -8.96 -1.97
CA ALA A 27 -12.77 -9.16 -1.11
C ALA A 27 -12.83 -10.50 -0.35
N LEU A 28 -11.69 -11.17 -0.21
CA LEU A 28 -11.52 -12.44 0.51
C LEU A 28 -10.24 -12.38 1.34
N GLU A 29 -10.35 -12.65 2.65
CA GLU A 29 -9.18 -12.87 3.50
C GLU A 29 -8.51 -14.21 3.12
N LEU A 30 -7.22 -14.15 2.78
CA LEU A 30 -6.44 -15.31 2.37
C LEU A 30 -5.70 -15.95 3.54
N VAL A 31 -5.14 -15.11 4.41
CA VAL A 31 -4.37 -15.56 5.57
C VAL A 31 -4.28 -14.45 6.61
N GLN A 32 -4.03 -14.86 7.85
CA GLN A 32 -3.74 -14.00 8.98
C GLN A 32 -2.45 -14.44 9.67
N ILE A 33 -1.64 -13.47 10.08
CA ILE A 33 -0.45 -13.69 10.92
C ILE A 33 -0.77 -13.18 12.34
N PRO A 34 -1.03 -14.06 13.32
CA PRO A 34 -1.39 -13.65 14.66
C PRO A 34 -0.34 -12.73 15.30
N HIS A 35 -0.80 -11.75 16.07
CA HIS A 35 0.02 -10.79 16.83
C HIS A 35 1.07 -10.02 15.99
N THR A 36 0.85 -9.91 14.68
CA THR A 36 1.79 -9.29 13.75
C THR A 36 1.16 -8.06 13.12
N TRP A 37 1.87 -6.92 13.14
CA TRP A 37 1.53 -5.76 12.32
C TRP A 37 2.26 -5.88 10.98
N ILE A 38 1.53 -6.09 9.89
CA ILE A 38 2.09 -6.03 8.53
C ILE A 38 2.01 -4.58 8.05
N GLU A 39 3.14 -3.97 7.73
CA GLU A 39 3.21 -2.55 7.41
C GLU A 39 3.19 -2.29 5.90
N ASN A 40 4.02 -3.00 5.14
CA ASN A 40 4.13 -2.79 3.71
C ASN A 40 4.21 -4.10 2.95
N VAL A 41 3.93 -4.04 1.64
CA VAL A 41 3.87 -5.24 0.79
C VAL A 41 4.46 -4.98 -0.59
N ALA A 42 5.29 -5.92 -1.06
CA ALA A 42 5.77 -5.97 -2.44
C ALA A 42 5.50 -7.33 -3.06
N ILE A 43 5.35 -7.39 -4.38
CA ILE A 43 5.12 -8.63 -5.13
C ILE A 43 6.34 -9.04 -5.93
N ARG A 44 6.79 -10.29 -5.72
CA ARG A 44 7.88 -10.93 -6.45
C ARG A 44 7.49 -11.28 -7.88
N SER A 45 8.50 -11.58 -8.71
CA SER A 45 8.32 -12.01 -10.10
C SER A 45 7.45 -13.28 -10.21
N ASN A 46 7.55 -14.18 -9.23
CA ASN A 46 6.79 -15.42 -9.13
C ASN A 46 5.36 -15.25 -8.56
N GLY A 47 4.97 -14.04 -8.16
CA GLY A 47 3.66 -13.75 -7.58
C GLY A 47 3.57 -13.83 -6.06
N ASP A 48 4.64 -14.23 -5.37
CA ASP A 48 4.67 -14.22 -3.91
C ASP A 48 4.68 -12.79 -3.37
N LEU A 49 4.00 -12.60 -2.24
CA LEU A 49 3.99 -11.35 -1.49
C LEU A 49 5.12 -11.37 -0.45
N LEU A 50 5.87 -10.28 -0.40
CA LEU A 50 6.84 -9.96 0.65
C LEU A 50 6.25 -8.89 1.54
N MET A 51 6.21 -9.15 2.85
CA MET A 51 5.49 -8.36 3.83
C MET A 51 6.43 -7.92 4.95
N THR A 52 6.63 -6.62 5.11
CA THR A 52 7.42 -6.04 6.21
C THR A 52 6.59 -5.92 7.48
N THR A 53 7.20 -6.09 8.65
CA THR A 53 6.46 -6.04 9.93
C THR A 53 7.02 -5.06 10.94
N ILE A 54 6.12 -4.46 11.72
CA ILE A 54 6.42 -3.65 12.90
C ILE A 54 6.37 -4.53 14.16
N GLY A 55 7.33 -4.34 15.07
CA GLY A 55 7.48 -5.07 16.33
C GLY A 55 8.46 -6.25 16.28
N GLU A 56 8.55 -6.96 15.15
CA GLU A 56 9.45 -8.12 15.00
C GLU A 56 10.71 -7.85 14.17
N GLY A 57 10.71 -6.84 13.31
CA GLY A 57 11.81 -6.56 12.37
C GLY A 57 11.97 -7.65 11.30
N LYS A 58 10.87 -8.33 10.93
CA LYS A 58 10.87 -9.48 10.02
C LYS A 58 10.24 -9.15 8.68
N VAL A 59 10.65 -9.90 7.65
CA VAL A 59 9.86 -10.02 6.42
C VAL A 59 9.27 -11.41 6.33
N TYR A 60 7.97 -11.45 6.02
CA TYR A 60 7.24 -12.65 5.71
C TYR A 60 7.08 -12.80 4.20
N SER A 61 7.09 -14.04 3.72
CA SER A 61 6.71 -14.41 2.37
C SER A 61 5.39 -15.18 2.42
N PHE A 62 4.50 -14.90 1.47
CA PHE A 62 3.23 -15.60 1.31
C PHE A 62 2.96 -15.83 -0.17
N SER A 63 2.58 -17.05 -0.54
CA SER A 63 2.14 -17.34 -1.90
C SER A 63 0.62 -17.39 -1.95
N PRO A 64 -0.07 -16.45 -2.64
CA PRO A 64 -1.53 -16.40 -2.69
C PRO A 64 -2.19 -17.66 -3.29
N ASN A 65 -1.42 -18.47 -4.04
CA ASN A 65 -1.90 -19.69 -4.69
C ASN A 65 -1.51 -20.97 -3.92
N SER A 66 -0.89 -20.85 -2.75
CA SER A 66 -0.50 -22.02 -1.94
C SER A 66 -1.70 -22.69 -1.27
N ALA A 67 -1.67 -24.01 -1.22
CA ALA A 67 -2.63 -24.83 -0.51
C ALA A 67 -1.87 -25.91 0.30
N PRO A 68 -1.87 -25.85 1.65
CA PRO A 68 -2.51 -24.84 2.49
C PRO A 68 -1.90 -23.44 2.34
N ALA A 69 -2.68 -22.41 2.68
CA ALA A 69 -2.20 -21.04 2.74
C ALA A 69 -1.28 -20.89 3.95
N GLU A 70 0.02 -20.72 3.71
CA GLU A 70 1.03 -20.62 4.78
C GLU A 70 1.95 -19.42 4.58
N THR A 71 2.15 -18.65 5.64
CA THR A 71 3.12 -17.55 5.69
C THR A 71 4.44 -18.04 6.28
N ARG A 72 5.56 -17.60 5.71
CA ARG A 72 6.91 -17.94 6.22
C ARG A 72 7.68 -16.68 6.55
N ALA A 73 8.17 -16.55 7.78
CA ALA A 73 9.20 -15.56 8.09
C ALA A 73 10.48 -15.96 7.34
N ILE A 74 10.95 -15.12 6.42
CA ILE A 74 12.07 -15.44 5.53
C ILE A 74 13.40 -14.84 6.00
N PHE A 75 13.36 -13.74 6.74
CA PHE A 75 14.52 -13.21 7.47
C PHE A 75 14.10 -12.17 8.51
N LYS A 76 15.04 -11.82 9.38
CA LYS A 76 14.98 -10.73 10.35
C LYS A 76 16.15 -9.79 10.09
N VAL A 77 15.92 -8.48 10.13
CA VAL A 77 17.01 -7.50 10.07
C VAL A 77 17.56 -7.29 11.48
N GLU A 78 18.87 -7.48 11.65
CA GLU A 78 19.51 -7.28 12.94
C GLU A 78 19.53 -5.79 13.34
N GLY A 79 19.31 -5.52 14.63
CA GLY A 79 19.34 -4.16 15.18
C GLY A 79 18.14 -3.28 14.83
N VAL A 80 17.08 -3.83 14.23
CA VAL A 80 15.79 -3.16 14.03
C VAL A 80 14.66 -4.03 14.54
N ASN A 81 13.59 -3.42 15.03
CA ASN A 81 12.37 -4.12 15.44
C ASN A 81 11.16 -3.73 14.58
N ALA A 82 11.28 -2.75 13.68
CA ALA A 82 10.21 -2.32 12.81
C ALA A 82 10.72 -2.07 11.40
N LEU A 83 10.16 -2.79 10.43
CA LEU A 83 10.40 -2.57 9.02
C LEU A 83 9.27 -1.71 8.44
N SER A 84 9.63 -0.79 7.57
CA SER A 84 8.70 0.11 6.87
C SER A 84 8.59 -0.28 5.39
N GLY A 85 9.00 0.60 4.48
CA GLY A 85 8.89 0.40 3.04
C GLY A 85 9.72 -0.78 2.49
N ILE A 86 9.18 -1.38 1.42
CA ILE A 86 9.84 -2.42 0.62
C ILE A 86 9.63 -2.13 -0.88
N VAL A 87 10.71 -2.23 -1.67
CA VAL A 87 10.61 -2.07 -3.14
C VAL A 87 11.65 -2.88 -3.89
N GLU A 88 11.29 -3.40 -5.05
CA GLU A 88 12.23 -4.06 -5.97
C GLU A 88 13.17 -3.03 -6.64
N VAL A 89 14.48 -3.18 -6.46
CA VAL A 89 15.53 -2.28 -6.99
C VAL A 89 16.39 -2.92 -8.08
N GLY A 90 16.19 -4.22 -8.32
CA GLY A 90 16.77 -5.02 -9.39
C GLY A 90 16.00 -6.34 -9.51
N GLN A 91 16.30 -7.16 -10.51
CA GLN A 91 15.59 -8.44 -10.71
C GLN A 91 15.66 -9.29 -9.43
N ASP A 92 14.51 -9.46 -8.76
CA ASP A 92 14.42 -10.21 -7.50
C ASP A 92 15.41 -9.72 -6.42
N VAL A 93 15.70 -8.41 -6.43
CA VAL A 93 16.44 -7.69 -5.39
C VAL A 93 15.55 -6.62 -4.79
N PHE A 94 15.28 -6.70 -3.50
CA PHE A 94 14.39 -5.78 -2.79
C PHE A 94 15.14 -4.95 -1.77
N ALA A 95 14.99 -3.63 -1.82
CA ALA A 95 15.38 -2.75 -0.74
C ALA A 95 14.30 -2.74 0.33
N VAL A 96 14.72 -2.83 1.59
CA VAL A 96 13.85 -2.76 2.76
C VAL A 96 14.42 -1.76 3.75
N THR A 97 13.59 -0.82 4.19
CA THR A 97 13.91 0.15 5.23
C THR A 97 13.32 -0.28 6.57
N GLY A 98 13.94 0.15 7.66
CA GLY A 98 13.42 -0.08 9.00
C GLY A 98 14.24 0.63 10.07
N GLY A 99 13.82 0.54 11.32
CA GLY A 99 14.48 1.16 12.45
C GLY A 99 13.99 0.62 13.79
N ILE A 100 14.22 1.39 14.85
CA ILE A 100 13.67 1.10 16.18
C ILE A 100 12.33 1.81 16.33
N PHE A 101 11.31 1.08 16.77
CA PHE A 101 9.97 1.57 17.05
C PHE A 101 9.59 1.27 18.50
N GLU A 102 9.26 2.34 19.23
CA GLU A 102 8.83 2.30 20.64
C GLU A 102 7.59 3.20 20.78
N GLY A 103 6.49 2.82 20.12
CA GLY A 103 5.29 3.65 19.95
C GLY A 103 5.41 4.70 18.83
N MET A 104 6.65 5.09 18.52
CA MET A 104 7.04 5.88 17.35
C MET A 104 8.43 5.46 16.89
N TYR A 105 8.74 5.68 15.61
CA TYR A 105 10.07 5.42 15.09
C TYR A 105 11.10 6.35 15.74
N GLN A 106 12.26 5.81 16.08
CA GLN A 106 13.33 6.54 16.73
C GLN A 106 14.26 7.18 15.69
N ASN A 107 14.63 8.43 15.93
CA ASN A 107 15.64 9.13 15.13
C ASN A 107 16.98 8.40 15.17
N ASP A 108 17.77 8.58 14.11
CA ASP A 108 19.13 8.02 14.00
C ASP A 108 19.19 6.47 14.06
N THR A 109 18.06 5.80 13.80
CA THR A 109 17.98 4.32 13.82
C THR A 109 17.67 3.70 12.47
N MET A 110 17.46 4.51 11.43
CA MET A 110 17.07 4.00 10.11
C MET A 110 18.19 3.17 9.49
N ASN A 111 17.85 1.95 9.08
CA ASN A 111 18.68 1.02 8.33
C ASN A 111 18.07 0.79 6.95
N LEU A 112 18.92 0.50 5.96
CA LEU A 112 18.50 0.00 4.66
C LEU A 112 19.25 -1.30 4.35
N SER A 113 18.49 -2.34 4.00
CA SER A 113 19.03 -3.65 3.63
C SER A 113 18.51 -4.07 2.25
N LEU A 114 19.31 -4.87 1.55
CA LEU A 114 18.95 -5.52 0.30
C LEU A 114 18.73 -7.01 0.52
N LEU A 115 17.61 -7.50 0.01
CA LEU A 115 17.20 -8.90 -0.03
C LEU A 115 17.39 -9.37 -1.45
N LYS A 116 18.33 -10.28 -1.69
CA LYS A 116 18.57 -10.86 -3.01
C LYS A 116 18.08 -12.29 -3.02
N PHE A 117 17.15 -12.59 -3.91
CA PHE A 117 16.61 -13.93 -4.10
C PHE A 117 17.34 -14.68 -5.23
N ASP A 118 17.55 -15.97 -5.01
CA ASP A 118 17.99 -16.95 -6.01
C ASP A 118 17.07 -18.18 -5.89
N GLY A 119 16.00 -18.18 -6.69
CA GLY A 119 14.84 -19.04 -6.48
C GLY A 119 14.19 -18.78 -5.12
N ASP A 120 14.20 -19.80 -4.25
CA ASP A 120 13.64 -19.74 -2.89
C ASP A 120 14.65 -19.32 -1.82
N LYS A 121 15.94 -19.24 -2.19
CA LYS A 121 17.00 -18.80 -1.28
C LYS A 121 17.02 -17.28 -1.23
N VAL A 122 17.20 -16.73 -0.04
CA VAL A 122 17.36 -15.29 0.17
C VAL A 122 18.70 -15.03 0.85
N SER A 123 19.40 -14.00 0.36
CA SER A 123 20.58 -13.43 0.99
C SER A 123 20.29 -11.99 1.39
N VAL A 124 20.79 -11.58 2.55
CA VAL A 124 20.58 -10.23 3.08
C VAL A 124 21.93 -9.52 3.14
N SER A 125 21.95 -8.27 2.67
CA SER A 125 23.10 -7.38 2.82
C SER A 125 22.64 -6.03 3.32
N THR A 126 23.44 -5.38 4.14
CA THR A 126 23.13 -4.06 4.69
C THR A 126 23.83 -2.99 3.86
N VAL A 127 23.10 -1.95 3.46
CA VAL A 127 23.65 -0.81 2.72
C VAL A 127 24.15 0.25 3.70
N PHE A 128 23.33 0.62 4.68
CA PHE A 128 23.73 1.46 5.80
C PHE A 128 22.93 1.13 7.06
N GLN A 129 23.43 1.59 8.19
CA GLN A 129 22.76 1.51 9.49
C GLN A 129 22.80 2.86 10.19
N LYS A 130 21.84 3.09 11.10
CA LYS A 130 21.80 4.26 11.99
C LYS A 130 21.94 5.58 11.22
N SER A 131 21.22 5.69 10.11
CA SER A 131 21.20 6.91 9.32
C SER A 131 20.56 8.04 10.11
N LYS A 132 21.15 9.23 10.02
CA LYS A 132 20.59 10.48 10.58
C LYS A 132 19.36 11.01 9.83
N TYR A 133 19.11 10.47 8.64
CA TYR A 133 17.92 10.74 7.85
C TYR A 133 16.82 9.73 8.19
N GLY A 134 15.57 10.05 7.88
CA GLY A 134 14.44 9.22 8.29
C GLY A 134 14.14 9.37 9.78
N PRO A 135 13.18 8.62 10.31
CA PRO A 135 12.59 7.40 9.74
C PRO A 135 11.76 7.63 8.48
N VAL A 136 11.72 6.63 7.60
CA VAL A 136 10.92 6.67 6.37
C VAL A 136 9.80 5.65 6.40
N ASN A 137 8.67 6.00 5.80
CA ASN A 137 7.53 5.12 5.63
C ASN A 137 7.57 4.45 4.24
N GLY A 138 6.76 4.91 3.28
CA GLY A 138 6.75 4.40 1.91
C GLY A 138 8.05 4.67 1.16
N ILE A 139 8.48 3.69 0.36
CA ILE A 139 9.62 3.83 -0.57
C ILE A 139 9.23 3.39 -1.98
N LEU A 140 9.91 3.93 -2.99
CA LEU A 140 9.78 3.48 -4.39
C LEU A 140 11.12 3.56 -5.11
N ALA A 141 11.31 2.77 -6.15
CA ALA A 141 12.48 2.85 -7.03
C ALA A 141 12.20 3.78 -8.21
N LEU A 142 13.18 4.60 -8.61
CA LEU A 142 13.06 5.44 -9.80
C LEU A 142 12.95 4.55 -11.05
N PRO A 143 12.00 4.79 -11.97
CA PRO A 143 11.77 3.90 -13.11
C PRO A 143 12.99 3.71 -14.02
N ARG A 144 13.78 4.77 -14.25
CA ARG A 144 14.97 4.76 -15.11
C ARG A 144 16.27 4.41 -14.36
N HIS A 145 16.24 4.49 -13.03
CA HIS A 145 17.40 4.28 -12.16
C HIS A 145 16.98 3.43 -10.96
N ARG A 146 16.66 2.15 -11.18
CA ARG A 146 16.05 1.30 -10.14
C ARG A 146 16.87 1.12 -8.86
N HIS A 147 18.18 1.36 -8.92
CA HIS A 147 19.08 1.38 -7.77
C HIS A 147 18.98 2.66 -6.92
N ILE A 148 18.31 3.69 -7.42
CA ILE A 148 18.01 4.92 -6.71
C ILE A 148 16.54 4.85 -6.27
N ILE A 149 16.30 4.96 -4.97
CA ILE A 149 14.96 4.98 -4.40
C ILE A 149 14.60 6.38 -3.90
N LEU A 150 13.31 6.70 -3.95
CA LEU A 150 12.73 7.79 -3.19
C LEU A 150 12.10 7.21 -1.92
N ALA A 151 12.20 7.93 -0.81
CA ALA A 151 11.68 7.50 0.49
C ALA A 151 10.97 8.65 1.22
N ALA A 152 9.79 8.37 1.76
CA ALA A 152 8.94 9.35 2.44
C ALA A 152 9.34 9.49 3.92
N ASP A 153 10.04 10.57 4.27
CA ASP A 153 10.29 10.94 5.67
C ASP A 153 9.07 11.70 6.20
N ALA A 154 8.18 10.92 6.82
CA ALA A 154 6.88 11.37 7.30
C ALA A 154 6.98 12.37 8.46
N GLU A 155 8.10 12.41 9.17
CA GLU A 155 8.29 13.28 10.34
C GLU A 155 8.85 14.64 9.95
N ARG A 156 9.80 14.67 9.00
CA ARG A 156 10.48 15.91 8.57
C ARG A 156 9.81 16.58 7.38
N GLY A 157 8.85 15.93 6.73
CA GLY A 157 8.23 16.44 5.51
C GLY A 157 9.21 16.48 4.34
N GLU A 158 9.93 15.38 4.17
CA GLU A 158 10.98 15.25 3.17
C GLU A 158 10.73 14.02 2.28
N ILE A 159 11.06 14.16 1.00
CA ILE A 159 11.33 13.01 0.13
C ILE A 159 12.84 12.89 0.05
N LEU A 160 13.36 11.78 0.57
CA LEU A 160 14.77 11.44 0.47
C LEU A 160 15.04 10.74 -0.87
N ARG A 161 16.21 10.99 -1.45
CA ARG A 161 16.77 10.20 -2.56
C ARG A 161 17.94 9.40 -2.03
N ILE A 162 17.89 8.09 -2.24
CA ILE A 162 18.84 7.14 -1.68
C ILE A 162 19.40 6.26 -2.78
N ASP A 163 20.72 6.23 -2.93
CA ASP A 163 21.40 5.27 -3.79
C ASP A 163 21.69 3.98 -3.01
N THR A 164 21.06 2.89 -3.43
CA THR A 164 21.16 1.58 -2.76
C THR A 164 22.50 0.88 -2.99
N THR A 165 23.33 1.36 -3.91
CA THR A 165 24.65 0.79 -4.19
C THR A 165 25.75 1.46 -3.37
N THR A 166 25.63 2.76 -3.13
CA THR A 166 26.62 3.55 -2.39
C THR A 166 26.20 3.87 -0.96
N GLY A 167 24.89 3.78 -0.66
CA GLY A 167 24.32 4.23 0.60
C GLY A 167 24.23 5.75 0.73
N HIS A 168 24.48 6.51 -0.35
CA HIS A 168 24.34 7.96 -0.33
C HIS A 168 22.88 8.37 -0.15
N VAL A 169 22.63 9.28 0.79
CA VAL A 169 21.30 9.80 1.12
C VAL A 169 21.33 11.33 1.03
N GLU A 170 20.36 11.89 0.31
CA GLU A 170 20.12 13.33 0.23
C GLU A 170 18.63 13.66 0.24
N VAL A 171 18.30 14.93 0.49
CA VAL A 171 16.93 15.43 0.45
C VAL A 171 16.61 15.90 -0.97
N ALA A 172 15.69 15.22 -1.66
CA ALA A 172 15.26 15.60 -3.00
C ALA A 172 14.14 16.65 -2.97
N ILE A 173 13.22 16.54 -2.01
CA ILE A 173 12.11 17.48 -1.83
C ILE A 173 11.94 17.73 -0.33
N LYS A 174 11.80 18.99 0.06
CA LYS A 174 11.40 19.39 1.41
C LYS A 174 10.32 20.44 1.32
N ASP A 175 9.16 20.16 1.90
CA ASP A 175 8.03 21.09 1.85
C ASP A 175 7.04 20.83 3.00
N LYS A 176 6.39 21.89 3.46
CA LYS A 176 5.32 21.81 4.47
C LYS A 176 4.13 20.95 4.01
N ALA A 177 3.90 20.80 2.71
CA ALA A 177 2.86 19.92 2.17
C ALA A 177 3.14 18.42 2.42
N LEU A 178 4.40 18.07 2.68
CA LEU A 178 4.84 16.73 3.04
C LEU A 178 4.90 16.53 4.56
N ALA A 179 4.95 17.61 5.33
CA ALA A 179 5.11 17.56 6.78
C ALA A 179 3.80 17.12 7.48
N PRO A 180 3.89 16.62 8.72
CA PRO A 180 2.72 16.47 9.56
C PRO A 180 2.16 17.84 9.97
N VAL A 181 0.89 17.89 10.36
CA VAL A 181 0.25 19.08 10.95
C VAL A 181 -0.14 18.84 12.39
N SER A 182 0.01 19.88 13.22
CA SER A 182 -0.43 19.85 14.61
C SER A 182 -1.95 19.72 14.70
N GLY A 183 -2.44 18.87 15.60
CA GLY A 183 -3.86 18.68 15.86
C GLY A 183 -4.61 17.77 14.87
N GLY A 184 -3.91 17.10 13.95
CA GLY A 184 -4.48 16.00 13.14
C GLY A 184 -4.71 14.73 13.97
N PRO A 185 -5.54 13.78 13.49
CA PRO A 185 -5.84 12.54 14.21
C PRO A 185 -4.61 11.63 14.37
N PHE A 186 -3.65 11.72 13.43
CA PHE A 186 -2.37 11.01 13.47
C PHE A 186 -1.24 11.95 13.01
N PRO A 187 -0.15 12.12 13.79
CA PRO A 187 0.92 13.08 13.48
C PRO A 187 1.93 12.53 12.45
N VAL A 188 1.45 11.93 11.36
CA VAL A 188 2.25 11.34 10.29
C VAL A 188 2.08 12.17 9.02
N GLY A 189 3.16 12.67 8.43
CA GLY A 189 3.12 13.47 7.21
C GLY A 189 2.94 12.64 5.94
N VAL A 190 3.82 12.86 4.96
CA VAL A 190 3.90 12.06 3.74
C VAL A 190 4.10 10.59 4.08
N ASN A 191 3.33 9.70 3.45
CA ASN A 191 3.32 8.30 3.80
C ASN A 191 3.57 7.43 2.55
N GLY A 192 2.52 6.85 1.97
CA GLY A 192 2.62 6.13 0.71
C GLY A 192 3.12 7.04 -0.41
N ILE A 193 4.01 6.51 -1.26
CA ILE A 193 4.49 7.18 -2.46
C ILE A 193 4.50 6.21 -3.64
N LYS A 194 4.09 6.68 -4.83
CA LYS A 194 4.17 5.94 -6.10
C LYS A 194 4.42 6.90 -7.27
N ILE A 195 5.09 6.45 -8.32
CA ILE A 195 5.28 7.23 -9.56
C ILE A 195 4.34 6.70 -10.64
N PHE A 196 3.65 7.62 -11.32
CA PHE A 196 2.93 7.32 -12.55
C PHE A 196 3.13 8.46 -13.54
N ASN A 197 3.74 8.14 -14.70
CA ASN A 197 4.35 9.12 -15.61
C ASN A 197 5.31 10.04 -14.85
N ASP A 198 5.37 11.34 -15.20
CA ASP A 198 6.29 12.31 -14.60
C ASP A 198 5.78 12.88 -13.25
N TYR A 199 4.91 12.15 -12.53
CA TYR A 199 4.34 12.62 -11.26
C TYR A 199 4.65 11.64 -10.13
N LEU A 200 5.10 12.21 -9.01
CA LEU A 200 5.12 11.56 -7.71
C LEU A 200 3.75 11.75 -7.06
N TYR A 201 3.01 10.66 -6.89
CA TYR A 201 1.78 10.61 -6.11
C TYR A 201 2.11 10.25 -4.68
N PHE A 202 1.40 10.84 -3.73
CA PHE A 202 1.59 10.56 -2.32
C PHE A 202 0.34 10.76 -1.50
N THR A 203 0.22 9.99 -0.43
CA THR A 203 -0.70 10.27 0.65
C THR A 203 -0.02 11.14 1.68
N ASN A 204 -0.79 12.01 2.34
CA ASN A 204 -0.37 12.64 3.57
C ASN A 204 -1.42 12.34 4.64
N THR A 205 -1.02 11.58 5.65
CA THR A 205 -1.89 11.00 6.68
C THR A 205 -2.49 12.10 7.56
N ALA A 206 -1.68 13.03 8.06
CA ALA A 206 -2.10 14.15 8.91
C ALA A 206 -2.98 15.14 8.16
N HIS A 207 -2.72 15.35 6.86
CA HIS A 207 -3.56 16.21 6.01
C HIS A 207 -4.81 15.51 5.46
N GLN A 208 -4.99 14.21 5.72
CA GLN A 208 -6.09 13.39 5.23
C GLN A 208 -6.31 13.55 3.72
N SER A 209 -5.22 13.48 2.95
CA SER A 209 -5.20 13.87 1.54
C SER A 209 -4.41 12.92 0.66
N PHE A 210 -4.80 12.87 -0.61
CA PHE A 210 -4.08 12.24 -1.70
C PHE A 210 -3.66 13.32 -2.70
N ASN A 211 -2.37 13.35 -3.01
CA ASN A 211 -1.71 14.46 -3.66
C ASN A 211 -0.81 13.97 -4.78
N ARG A 212 -0.34 14.90 -5.62
CA ARG A 212 0.76 14.66 -6.53
C ARG A 212 1.63 15.90 -6.72
N VAL A 213 2.81 15.69 -7.28
CA VAL A 213 3.69 16.75 -7.76
C VAL A 213 4.45 16.25 -8.97
N LYS A 214 4.67 17.12 -9.97
CA LYS A 214 5.50 16.74 -11.11
C LYS A 214 6.95 16.62 -10.67
N ILE A 215 7.68 15.66 -11.22
CA ILE A 215 9.09 15.42 -10.91
C ILE A 215 9.90 15.23 -12.19
N ASP A 216 11.22 15.43 -12.11
CA ASP A 216 12.14 14.96 -13.14
C ASP A 216 12.52 13.48 -12.95
N ASP A 217 13.35 12.95 -13.86
CA ASP A 217 13.81 11.56 -13.84
C ASP A 217 14.59 11.17 -12.58
N MET A 218 15.07 12.16 -11.82
CA MET A 218 15.83 11.99 -10.58
C MET A 218 14.99 12.29 -9.34
N GLY A 219 13.67 12.49 -9.49
CA GLY A 219 12.75 12.75 -8.39
C GLY A 219 12.78 14.18 -7.85
N ASN A 220 13.43 15.13 -8.53
CA ASN A 220 13.40 16.53 -8.11
C ASN A 220 12.04 17.15 -8.46
N LYS A 221 11.49 17.95 -7.55
CA LYS A 221 10.19 18.63 -7.73
C LYS A 221 10.21 19.61 -8.91
N LEU A 222 9.19 19.50 -9.77
CA LEU A 222 8.88 20.43 -10.85
C LEU A 222 7.48 21.01 -10.61
N GLY A 223 7.36 22.32 -10.39
CA GLY A 223 6.05 22.97 -10.17
C GLY A 223 5.47 22.74 -8.78
N ASP A 224 4.15 22.85 -8.66
CA ASP A 224 3.42 22.90 -7.39
C ASP A 224 2.78 21.56 -7.01
N PHE A 225 2.50 21.41 -5.71
CA PHE A 225 1.71 20.30 -5.20
C PHE A 225 0.23 20.46 -5.59
N GLU A 226 -0.37 19.37 -6.05
CA GLU A 226 -1.78 19.28 -6.39
C GLU A 226 -2.48 18.33 -5.42
N VAL A 227 -3.55 18.80 -4.76
CA VAL A 227 -4.43 17.94 -3.94
C VAL A 227 -5.50 17.35 -4.85
N LEU A 228 -5.52 16.03 -5.01
CA LEU A 228 -6.48 15.34 -5.87
C LEU A 228 -7.71 14.88 -5.10
N ALA A 229 -7.54 14.49 -3.84
CA ALA A 229 -8.63 14.11 -2.95
C ALA A 229 -8.29 14.52 -1.52
N LYS A 230 -9.32 14.89 -0.76
CA LYS A 230 -9.21 15.23 0.65
C LYS A 230 -10.45 14.73 1.38
N LEU A 231 -10.28 14.21 2.58
CA LEU A 231 -11.40 13.85 3.42
C LEU A 231 -12.05 15.08 4.04
N GLU A 232 -13.33 14.95 4.36
CA GLU A 232 -14.07 15.97 5.09
C GLU A 232 -13.47 16.20 6.48
N LYS A 233 -13.55 17.46 6.93
CA LYS A 233 -13.04 17.84 8.26
C LYS A 233 -13.76 17.02 9.35
N GLY A 234 -12.98 16.40 10.23
CA GLY A 234 -13.50 15.56 11.32
C GLY A 234 -13.73 14.10 10.95
N SER A 235 -13.40 13.70 9.72
CA SER A 235 -13.31 12.28 9.36
C SER A 235 -12.36 11.54 10.31
N SER A 236 -12.74 10.34 10.73
CA SER A 236 -11.91 9.44 11.54
C SER A 236 -10.93 8.62 10.71
N TYR A 237 -11.10 8.61 9.38
CA TYR A 237 -10.22 7.91 8.44
C TYR A 237 -8.97 8.71 8.15
N VAL A 238 -7.84 8.03 7.95
CA VAL A 238 -6.62 8.64 7.43
C VAL A 238 -6.02 7.75 6.32
N PRO A 239 -5.46 8.33 5.26
CA PRO A 239 -4.81 7.54 4.22
C PRO A 239 -3.45 7.03 4.72
N ASP A 240 -3.13 5.79 4.37
CA ASP A 240 -1.82 5.15 4.59
C ASP A 240 -1.11 4.94 3.23
N ASP A 241 -0.65 3.75 2.88
CA ASP A 241 -0.08 3.49 1.55
C ASP A 241 -1.16 3.21 0.48
N PHE A 242 -0.75 2.99 -0.77
CA PHE A 242 -1.63 2.74 -1.90
C PHE A 242 -0.94 2.02 -3.06
N ALA A 243 -1.74 1.37 -3.90
CA ALA A 243 -1.31 0.85 -5.19
C ALA A 243 -1.84 1.72 -6.34
N MET A 244 -1.19 1.68 -7.52
CA MET A 244 -1.68 2.36 -8.73
C MET A 244 -1.91 1.36 -9.86
N ASP A 245 -3.02 1.53 -10.58
CA ASP A 245 -3.31 0.75 -11.79
C ASP A 245 -2.58 1.34 -13.02
N LEU A 246 -2.61 0.59 -14.12
CA LEU A 246 -2.00 0.99 -15.40
C LEU A 246 -2.64 2.25 -16.03
N ASN A 247 -3.82 2.67 -15.55
CA ASN A 247 -4.52 3.87 -16.01
C ASN A 247 -4.26 5.09 -15.11
N GLY A 248 -3.48 4.91 -14.04
CA GLY A 248 -3.12 5.95 -13.09
C GLY A 248 -4.19 6.22 -12.02
N SER A 249 -5.13 5.30 -11.79
CA SER A 249 -6.00 5.36 -10.61
C SER A 249 -5.27 4.81 -9.40
N ALA A 250 -5.41 5.48 -8.26
CA ALA A 250 -4.88 5.02 -6.98
C ALA A 250 -5.91 4.19 -6.22
N TYR A 251 -5.44 3.20 -5.49
CA TYR A 251 -6.21 2.32 -4.60
C TYR A 251 -5.64 2.50 -3.22
N VAL A 252 -6.17 3.50 -2.52
CA VAL A 252 -5.64 3.99 -1.26
C VAL A 252 -6.28 3.24 -0.11
N VAL A 253 -5.45 2.69 0.77
CA VAL A 253 -5.93 2.15 2.04
C VAL A 253 -6.17 3.29 3.01
N TYR A 254 -7.30 3.24 3.69
CA TYR A 254 -7.62 4.19 4.75
C TYR A 254 -7.67 3.42 6.07
N TRP A 255 -6.80 3.83 6.98
CA TRP A 255 -6.75 3.34 8.34
C TRP A 255 -8.15 3.38 8.96
N GLN A 256 -8.44 2.42 9.84
CA GLN A 256 -9.76 1.85 10.15
C GLN A 256 -10.05 0.61 9.31
N ASP A 257 -10.76 0.71 8.17
CA ASP A 257 -11.32 -0.48 7.53
C ASP A 257 -11.60 -0.37 6.01
N ARG A 258 -11.02 0.61 5.30
CA ARG A 258 -11.43 0.91 3.90
C ARG A 258 -10.32 0.82 2.86
N VAL A 259 -10.76 0.49 1.63
CA VAL A 259 -10.01 0.75 0.39
C VAL A 259 -10.83 1.64 -0.50
N VAL A 260 -10.23 2.73 -0.99
CA VAL A 260 -10.89 3.70 -1.87
C VAL A 260 -10.11 3.84 -3.17
N LYS A 261 -10.83 3.68 -4.30
CA LYS A 261 -10.31 4.02 -5.62
C LYS A 261 -10.41 5.54 -5.82
N ILE A 262 -9.31 6.16 -6.23
CA ILE A 262 -9.21 7.57 -6.57
C ILE A 262 -8.74 7.70 -8.01
N THR A 263 -9.54 8.28 -8.88
CA THR A 263 -9.15 8.50 -10.29
C THR A 263 -8.13 9.64 -10.41
N ARG A 264 -7.48 9.76 -11.58
CA ARG A 264 -6.58 10.89 -11.89
C ARG A 264 -7.22 12.27 -11.74
N GLY A 265 -8.55 12.35 -11.83
CA GLY A 265 -9.33 13.57 -11.63
C GLY A 265 -9.87 13.74 -10.21
N GLY A 266 -9.46 12.89 -9.25
CA GLY A 266 -9.86 13.02 -7.85
C GLY A 266 -11.19 12.36 -7.47
N LYS A 267 -11.88 11.68 -8.40
CA LYS A 267 -13.15 11.00 -8.08
C LYS A 267 -12.88 9.80 -7.17
N GLN A 268 -13.57 9.75 -6.03
CA GLN A 268 -13.43 8.71 -5.02
C GLN A 268 -14.55 7.66 -5.13
N THR A 269 -14.23 6.38 -4.88
CA THR A 269 -15.20 5.27 -4.82
C THR A 269 -14.73 4.24 -3.81
N VAL A 270 -15.52 3.96 -2.77
CA VAL A 270 -15.23 2.91 -1.79
C VAL A 270 -15.36 1.54 -2.45
N LEU A 271 -14.32 0.71 -2.33
CA LEU A 271 -14.29 -0.65 -2.89
C LEU A 271 -14.49 -1.72 -1.83
N VAL A 272 -13.93 -1.50 -0.65
CA VAL A 272 -13.97 -2.41 0.51
C VAL A 272 -14.18 -1.57 1.77
N GLU A 273 -14.99 -2.09 2.69
CA GLU A 273 -15.30 -1.51 4.00
C GLU A 273 -15.65 -2.63 5.00
N GLY A 274 -15.34 -2.45 6.29
CA GLY A 274 -15.69 -3.35 7.39
C GLY A 274 -14.85 -4.63 7.53
N LEU A 275 -14.27 -5.14 6.45
CA LEU A 275 -13.50 -6.40 6.46
C LEU A 275 -12.08 -6.24 7.04
N LEU A 276 -11.46 -5.08 6.83
CA LEU A 276 -10.03 -4.87 7.04
C LEU A 276 -9.76 -4.35 8.45
N ALA A 277 -8.77 -4.91 9.14
CA ALA A 277 -8.34 -4.47 10.46
C ALA A 277 -7.12 -3.53 10.37
N GLY A 278 -7.36 -2.24 10.18
CA GLY A 278 -6.31 -1.24 10.06
C GLY A 278 -5.41 -1.51 8.84
N PRO A 279 -5.94 -1.39 7.60
CA PRO A 279 -5.17 -1.63 6.40
C PRO A 279 -4.04 -0.60 6.27
N SER A 280 -2.83 -1.09 5.97
CA SER A 280 -1.57 -0.33 6.00
C SER A 280 -0.98 -0.17 4.60
N SER A 281 -1.06 -1.19 3.74
CA SER A 281 -0.55 -1.12 2.38
C SER A 281 -1.28 -2.03 1.41
N ALA A 282 -1.02 -1.83 0.11
CA ALA A 282 -1.60 -2.62 -0.96
C ALA A 282 -0.66 -2.75 -2.17
N THR A 283 -0.77 -3.86 -2.90
CA THR A 283 -0.07 -4.09 -4.17
C THR A 283 -0.96 -4.85 -5.16
N PHE A 284 -0.72 -4.63 -6.45
CA PHE A 284 -1.39 -5.37 -7.51
C PHE A 284 -0.74 -6.74 -7.76
N SER A 285 -1.56 -7.73 -8.16
CA SER A 285 -1.09 -8.90 -8.90
C SER A 285 -0.39 -8.47 -10.19
N LYS A 286 0.50 -9.31 -10.73
CA LYS A 286 1.25 -8.99 -11.95
C LYS A 286 0.36 -8.72 -13.16
N ASP A 287 -0.82 -9.33 -13.22
CA ASP A 287 -1.81 -9.11 -14.28
C ASP A 287 -2.77 -7.94 -14.00
N GLY A 288 -2.64 -7.28 -12.85
CA GLY A 288 -3.42 -6.11 -12.45
C GLY A 288 -4.88 -6.39 -12.10
N LYS A 289 -5.31 -7.66 -12.00
CA LYS A 289 -6.71 -8.04 -11.75
C LYS A 289 -7.06 -8.16 -10.27
N ILE A 290 -6.07 -8.41 -9.43
CA ILE A 290 -6.24 -8.58 -8.00
C ILE A 290 -5.43 -7.49 -7.30
N LEU A 291 -6.06 -6.82 -6.35
CA LEU A 291 -5.38 -5.97 -5.39
C LEU A 291 -5.22 -6.77 -4.09
N TYR A 292 -3.99 -7.00 -3.66
CA TYR A 292 -3.69 -7.54 -2.34
C TYR A 292 -3.56 -6.40 -1.35
N VAL A 293 -4.26 -6.49 -0.24
CA VAL A 293 -4.24 -5.52 0.86
C VAL A 293 -3.68 -6.21 2.09
N VAL A 294 -2.73 -5.56 2.75
CA VAL A 294 -2.18 -6.02 4.04
C VAL A 294 -2.63 -5.11 5.16
N THR A 295 -2.69 -5.66 6.37
CA THR A 295 -3.23 -4.93 7.53
C THR A 295 -2.35 -5.05 8.76
N SER A 296 -2.46 -4.06 9.64
CA SER A 296 -1.80 -4.05 10.95
C SER A 296 -2.45 -5.02 11.95
N GLY A 297 -3.67 -5.48 11.69
CA GLY A 297 -4.46 -6.26 12.63
C GLY A 297 -5.09 -5.42 13.75
N GLN A 298 -5.11 -4.09 13.61
CA GLN A 298 -5.64 -3.17 14.61
C GLN A 298 -7.07 -2.72 14.30
N ASN A 299 -7.75 -2.15 15.30
CA ASN A 299 -9.10 -1.58 15.20
C ASN A 299 -10.21 -2.59 14.87
N ASN A 300 -9.98 -3.88 15.03
CA ASN A 300 -10.99 -4.92 14.87
C ASN A 300 -10.68 -6.12 15.79
N ASP A 301 -11.47 -6.30 16.84
CA ASP A 301 -11.24 -7.36 17.84
C ASP A 301 -11.56 -8.77 17.32
N ALA A 302 -12.18 -8.89 16.14
CA ALA A 302 -12.46 -10.18 15.51
C ALA A 302 -11.24 -10.79 14.80
N VAL A 303 -10.14 -10.05 14.69
CA VAL A 303 -8.91 -10.49 14.02
C VAL A 303 -7.80 -10.73 15.05
N SER A 304 -6.95 -11.73 14.84
CA SER A 304 -5.83 -12.05 15.74
C SER A 304 -4.52 -11.32 15.41
N GLY A 305 -4.43 -10.67 14.25
CA GLY A 305 -3.25 -9.94 13.76
C GLY A 305 -3.41 -9.51 12.30
N GLY A 306 -2.30 -9.21 11.64
CA GLY A 306 -2.27 -8.71 10.27
C GLY A 306 -2.84 -9.69 9.26
N GLN A 307 -3.68 -9.18 8.37
CA GLN A 307 -4.36 -9.96 7.33
C GLN A 307 -3.67 -9.76 5.98
N VAL A 308 -3.83 -10.74 5.09
CA VAL A 308 -3.70 -10.56 3.63
C VAL A 308 -5.08 -10.76 3.04
N VAL A 309 -5.60 -9.74 2.35
CA VAL A 309 -6.92 -9.77 1.72
C VAL A 309 -6.76 -9.57 0.22
N GLU A 310 -7.32 -10.48 -0.59
CA GLU A 310 -7.46 -10.25 -2.03
C GLU A 310 -8.70 -9.42 -2.33
N VAL A 311 -8.62 -8.50 -3.29
CA VAL A 311 -9.74 -7.73 -3.81
C VAL A 311 -9.78 -7.88 -5.34
N LYS A 312 -10.85 -8.48 -5.86
CA LYS A 312 -11.09 -8.67 -7.30
C LYS A 312 -11.76 -7.41 -7.89
N LEU A 313 -11.17 -6.88 -8.97
CA LEU A 313 -11.55 -5.58 -9.56
C LEU A 313 -12.37 -5.69 -10.86
#